data_AF-A0A8K1Z1Z7-F1
#
_entry.id   AF-A0A8K1Z1Z7-F1
#
_cell.length_a   1.000
_cell.length_b   1.000
_cell.length_c   1.000
_cell.angle_alpha   90.00
_cell.angle_beta   90.00
_cell.angle_gamma   90.00
#
_symmetry.space_group_name_H-M   'P 1'
#
loop_
_entity.id
_entity.type
_entity.pdbx_description
1 polymer ?
#
loop_
_entity_poly.entity_id
_entity_poly.type
_entity_poly.pdbx_seq_one_letter_code
_entity_poly.pdbx_strand_id
1 'polypeptide(L)'
;IKDGYNTFFGIPYAKVNEQNPFGRTLDYPKFKTPYIANDSSVICPQVYFNDKGVLQCLRLNIYVPHKASAKNLLPILVWFHGGGFAFGSAGEYGGQYLVKQDIIVITVNYRQGAYGFLCLNDRNVTGNQGMKDQIEALRWIKKHIANFSGDPKKVTIAGESYGGGGVDLHLYSKYETLFQKAIVQSGSIFVTEGIFIKPDYDAAIKLAKYLGHNVTTTSKALKVLAKAKPVDVNAATRNLSMILTLCKEKKFKGIPNFVTDDPFHLNKPERINRTSIMIGYTSQEMLYEFVNKSQSVYDKLGNPFLPQLSKTFALPKNELERLSNIIQHFYLGGKAIGPDTQLELSNFLSDFAINYGAEWSVNRYIAQRAKAVYKYVFSY
;
A
#
# COMPACT_ATOMS: atom_id res chain seq x y z
N ILE A 1 -21.23 25.74 -10.88
CA ILE A 1 -21.30 24.56 -11.77
C ILE A 1 -20.30 24.80 -12.90
N LYS A 2 -19.02 24.44 -12.75
CA LYS A 2 -17.97 24.82 -13.72
C LYS A 2 -17.21 23.64 -14.35
N ASP A 3 -17.17 22.46 -13.72
CA ASP A 3 -16.24 21.41 -14.14
C ASP A 3 -16.86 20.11 -14.68
N GLY A 4 -18.19 20.02 -14.78
CA GLY A 4 -18.90 18.88 -15.37
C GLY A 4 -19.03 17.62 -14.47
N TYR A 5 -18.73 17.75 -13.17
CA TYR A 5 -18.87 16.69 -12.18
C TYR A 5 -19.26 17.24 -10.79
N ASN A 6 -19.71 16.34 -9.92
CA ASN A 6 -19.98 16.58 -8.50
C ASN A 6 -18.91 15.90 -7.64
N THR A 7 -18.68 16.44 -6.44
CA THR A 7 -17.70 15.91 -5.49
C THR A 7 -18.33 15.66 -4.13
N PHE A 8 -17.92 14.59 -3.47
CA PHE A 8 -18.28 14.27 -2.09
C PHE A 8 -17.03 13.86 -1.34
N PHE A 9 -16.58 14.68 -0.41
CA PHE A 9 -15.31 14.48 0.29
C PHE A 9 -15.51 14.07 1.74
N GLY A 10 -14.65 13.18 2.23
CA GLY A 10 -14.62 12.79 3.64
C GLY A 10 -15.75 11.85 4.08
N ILE A 11 -16.40 11.12 3.16
CA ILE A 11 -17.48 10.19 3.52
C ILE A 11 -16.89 9.05 4.37
N PRO A 12 -17.38 8.81 5.60
CA PRO A 12 -16.90 7.70 6.42
C PRO A 12 -17.45 6.38 5.90
N TYR A 13 -16.56 5.42 5.66
CA TYR A 13 -16.96 4.07 5.27
C TYR A 13 -16.92 3.08 6.44
N ALA A 14 -16.18 3.40 7.50
CA ALA A 14 -16.07 2.61 8.73
C ALA A 14 -15.67 3.51 9.91
N LYS A 15 -15.75 2.97 11.13
CA LYS A 15 -15.31 3.61 12.37
C LYS A 15 -14.12 2.86 12.97
N VAL A 16 -13.08 3.57 13.41
CA VAL A 16 -11.99 2.96 14.18
C VAL A 16 -12.47 2.74 15.61
N ASN A 17 -12.23 1.53 16.13
CA ASN A 17 -12.48 1.22 17.54
C ASN A 17 -11.41 1.87 18.42
N GLU A 18 -11.73 2.96 19.12
CA GLU A 18 -10.75 3.66 19.96
C GLU A 18 -10.29 2.85 21.18
N GLN A 19 -11.06 1.84 21.61
CA GLN A 19 -10.60 0.92 22.67
C GLN A 19 -9.55 -0.08 22.15
N ASN A 20 -9.51 -0.33 20.83
CA ASN A 20 -8.48 -1.11 20.17
C ASN A 20 -8.24 -0.59 18.73
N PRO A 21 -7.52 0.53 18.57
CA PRO A 21 -7.38 1.20 17.27
C PRO A 21 -6.45 0.46 16.31
N PHE A 22 -5.84 -0.64 16.76
CA PHE A 22 -5.00 -1.55 15.98
C PHE A 22 -5.79 -2.75 15.42
N GLY A 23 -7.00 -2.97 15.94
CA GLY A 23 -7.83 -4.12 15.61
C GLY A 23 -8.93 -3.81 14.59
N ARG A 24 -9.91 -4.70 14.55
CA ARG A 24 -11.04 -4.65 13.61
C ARG A 24 -11.77 -3.30 13.69
N THR A 25 -12.15 -2.78 12.53
CA THR A 25 -13.08 -1.66 12.38
C THR A 25 -14.48 -2.01 12.87
N LEU A 26 -15.26 -0.96 13.12
CA LEU A 26 -16.68 -1.03 13.41
C LEU A 26 -17.46 -0.40 12.26
N ASP A 27 -18.74 -0.73 12.16
CA ASP A 27 -19.64 -0.03 11.25
C ASP A 27 -19.77 1.44 11.68
N TYR A 28 -19.79 2.33 10.69
CA TYR A 28 -20.08 3.74 10.97
C TYR A 28 -21.58 3.90 11.28
N PRO A 29 -21.96 4.62 12.35
CA PRO A 29 -23.36 4.79 12.70
C PRO A 29 -24.13 5.52 11.60
N LYS A 30 -25.42 5.22 11.45
CA LYS A 30 -26.30 5.95 10.53
C LYS A 30 -26.36 7.42 10.92
N PHE A 31 -26.28 8.30 9.92
CA PHE A 31 -26.47 9.73 10.14
C PHE A 31 -27.92 10.04 10.51
N LYS A 32 -28.12 10.90 11.51
CA LYS A 32 -29.44 11.42 11.89
C LYS A 32 -29.86 12.63 11.04
N THR A 33 -28.88 13.34 10.49
CA THR A 33 -29.02 14.51 9.62
C THR A 33 -28.13 14.33 8.39
N PRO A 34 -28.36 15.07 7.29
CA PRO A 34 -27.47 15.03 6.14
C PRO A 34 -26.01 15.29 6.53
N TYR A 35 -25.11 14.42 6.08
CA TYR A 35 -23.67 14.56 6.32
C TYR A 35 -23.08 15.57 5.32
N ILE A 36 -22.34 16.56 5.82
CA ILE A 36 -21.65 17.54 4.99
C ILE A 36 -20.35 16.91 4.48
N ALA A 37 -20.36 16.46 3.22
CA ALA A 37 -19.24 15.79 2.57
C ALA A 37 -18.38 16.76 1.73
N ASN A 38 -17.67 17.67 2.37
CA ASN A 38 -16.86 18.71 1.69
C ASN A 38 -15.41 18.81 2.21
N ASP A 39 -14.97 17.88 3.05
CA ASP A 39 -13.63 17.89 3.65
C ASP A 39 -12.80 16.68 3.19
N SER A 40 -11.84 16.93 2.29
CA SER A 40 -10.88 15.93 1.82
C SER A 40 -9.58 15.88 2.63
N SER A 41 -9.45 16.74 3.65
CA SER A 41 -8.21 16.95 4.39
C SER A 41 -8.02 15.98 5.57
N VAL A 42 -9.03 15.18 5.89
CA VAL A 42 -8.94 14.15 6.93
C VAL A 42 -7.92 13.09 6.52
N ILE A 43 -6.88 12.89 7.34
CA ILE A 43 -5.84 11.88 7.12
C ILE A 43 -5.67 10.99 8.35
N CYS A 44 -5.14 9.78 8.13
CA CYS A 44 -4.74 8.89 9.22
C CYS A 44 -3.47 9.41 9.91
N PRO A 45 -3.26 9.07 11.20
CA PRO A 45 -2.08 9.52 11.93
C PRO A 45 -0.82 9.05 11.20
N GLN A 46 0.13 9.97 10.97
CA GLN A 46 1.38 9.70 10.28
C GLN A 46 2.44 10.72 10.71
N VAL A 47 3.72 10.35 10.58
CA VAL A 47 4.89 11.17 10.94
C VAL A 47 5.94 10.97 9.85
N TYR A 48 5.91 11.85 8.85
CA TYR A 48 6.83 11.80 7.72
C TYR A 48 7.01 13.20 7.11
N PHE A 49 6.06 13.64 6.29
CA PHE A 49 5.99 15.02 5.77
C PHE A 49 5.03 15.91 6.57
N ASN A 50 4.11 15.30 7.31
CA ASN A 50 3.00 15.95 7.99
C ASN A 50 2.73 15.24 9.32
N ASP A 51 3.17 15.82 10.43
CA ASP A 51 3.03 15.23 11.78
C ASP A 51 1.63 15.51 12.33
N LYS A 52 0.62 14.92 11.70
CA LYS A 52 -0.80 15.13 11.98
C LYS A 52 -1.64 13.90 11.62
N GLY A 53 -2.94 14.01 11.85
CA GLY A 53 -3.93 12.98 11.54
C GLY A 53 -4.73 12.55 12.76
N VAL A 54 -5.83 11.83 12.51
CA VAL A 54 -6.79 11.43 13.54
C VAL A 54 -7.15 9.96 13.40
N LEU A 55 -7.49 9.28 14.51
CA LEU A 55 -7.89 7.86 14.46
C LEU A 55 -9.13 7.63 13.59
N GLN A 56 -10.09 8.56 13.59
CA GLN A 56 -11.32 8.47 12.78
C GLN A 56 -11.10 8.91 11.31
N CYS A 57 -10.08 8.32 10.67
CA CYS A 57 -9.62 8.67 9.33
C CYS A 57 -10.17 7.81 8.19
N LEU A 58 -10.97 6.78 8.48
CA LEU A 58 -11.49 5.83 7.49
C LEU A 58 -12.57 6.46 6.60
N ARG A 59 -12.10 7.30 5.67
CA ARG A 59 -12.88 8.16 4.79
C ARG A 59 -12.57 7.85 3.33
N LEU A 60 -13.51 8.19 2.46
CA LEU A 60 -13.32 8.19 1.02
C LEU A 60 -13.87 9.47 0.38
N ASN A 61 -13.31 9.82 -0.77
CA ASN A 61 -13.71 10.92 -1.61
C ASN A 61 -14.31 10.37 -2.91
N ILE A 62 -15.39 10.95 -3.43
CA ILE A 62 -16.07 10.49 -4.64
C ILE A 62 -16.17 11.65 -5.63
N TYR A 63 -15.79 11.41 -6.88
CA TYR A 63 -15.98 12.29 -8.03
C TYR A 63 -16.98 11.64 -8.99
N VAL A 64 -18.09 12.31 -9.27
CA VAL A 64 -19.21 11.77 -10.06
C VAL A 64 -19.48 12.68 -11.26
N PRO A 65 -19.31 12.21 -12.51
CA PRO A 65 -19.57 13.03 -13.68
C PRO A 65 -21.07 13.33 -13.81
N HIS A 66 -21.44 14.49 -14.36
CA HIS A 66 -22.86 14.87 -14.53
C HIS A 66 -23.62 13.98 -15.52
N LYS A 67 -22.91 13.21 -16.37
CA LYS A 67 -23.51 12.19 -17.24
C LYS A 67 -23.99 10.95 -16.49
N ALA A 68 -23.58 10.76 -15.24
CA ALA A 68 -24.02 9.64 -14.41
C ALA A 68 -25.49 9.82 -14.04
N SER A 69 -26.31 8.78 -14.23
CA SER A 69 -27.72 8.80 -13.82
C SER A 69 -28.21 7.40 -13.47
N ALA A 70 -29.38 7.29 -12.85
CA ALA A 70 -29.99 6.00 -12.54
C ALA A 70 -30.20 5.10 -13.79
N LYS A 71 -30.31 5.70 -15.00
CA LYS A 71 -30.41 4.98 -16.27
C LYS A 71 -29.05 4.73 -16.94
N ASN A 72 -28.00 5.38 -16.48
CA ASN A 72 -26.65 5.32 -17.03
C ASN A 72 -25.64 5.11 -15.89
N LEU A 73 -25.52 3.85 -15.45
CA LEU A 73 -24.57 3.47 -14.41
C LEU A 73 -23.14 3.40 -14.97
N LEU A 74 -22.21 4.08 -14.31
CA LEU A 74 -20.84 4.25 -14.79
C LEU A 74 -19.85 3.29 -14.10
N PRO A 75 -18.76 2.90 -14.79
CA PRO A 75 -17.68 2.15 -14.15
C PRO A 75 -16.99 2.98 -13.06
N ILE A 76 -16.41 2.28 -12.09
CA ILE A 76 -15.82 2.88 -10.89
C ILE A 76 -14.33 2.53 -10.84
N LEU A 77 -13.50 3.55 -10.59
CA LEU A 77 -12.10 3.40 -10.22
C LEU A 77 -11.93 3.72 -8.74
N VAL A 78 -11.41 2.76 -7.97
CA VAL A 78 -11.08 2.91 -6.55
C VAL A 78 -9.58 2.97 -6.40
N TRP A 79 -9.08 4.08 -5.88
CA TRP A 79 -7.67 4.39 -5.73
C TRP A 79 -7.20 4.19 -4.28
N PHE A 80 -6.17 3.37 -4.12
CA PHE A 80 -5.41 3.20 -2.89
C PHE A 80 -4.04 3.86 -3.06
N HIS A 81 -3.76 4.85 -2.23
CA HIS A 81 -2.54 5.66 -2.32
C HIS A 81 -1.26 4.87 -1.93
N GLY A 82 -0.10 5.38 -2.32
CA GLY A 82 1.22 4.86 -1.91
C GLY A 82 1.63 5.29 -0.50
N GLY A 83 2.94 5.44 -0.27
CA GLY A 83 3.48 6.01 0.98
C GLY A 83 3.97 5.00 2.02
N GLY A 84 4.51 3.85 1.57
CA GLY A 84 5.20 2.92 2.48
C GLY A 84 4.32 2.24 3.53
N PHE A 85 2.99 2.32 3.38
CA PHE A 85 2.03 2.02 4.45
C PHE A 85 2.21 2.84 5.73
N ALA A 86 3.00 3.93 5.69
CA ALA A 86 3.36 4.76 6.83
C ALA A 86 2.82 6.20 6.72
N PHE A 87 2.61 6.69 5.50
CA PHE A 87 2.08 8.02 5.21
C PHE A 87 1.21 8.01 3.95
N GLY A 88 0.66 9.18 3.60
CA GLY A 88 -0.18 9.40 2.42
C GLY A 88 -1.65 9.60 2.77
N SER A 89 -2.45 10.01 1.79
CA SER A 89 -3.89 10.21 1.98
C SER A 89 -4.71 10.22 0.70
N ALA A 90 -6.01 9.96 0.83
CA ALA A 90 -7.00 10.10 -0.24
C ALA A 90 -7.10 11.52 -0.80
N GLY A 91 -6.80 12.54 0.03
CA GLY A 91 -6.89 13.95 -0.33
C GLY A 91 -5.75 14.44 -1.23
N GLU A 92 -4.62 13.73 -1.28
CA GLU A 92 -3.49 14.03 -2.17
C GLU A 92 -3.82 13.76 -3.65
N TYR A 93 -4.83 12.94 -3.91
CA TYR A 93 -5.17 12.49 -5.25
C TYR A 93 -6.47 13.12 -5.73
N GLY A 94 -6.36 13.92 -6.79
CA GLY A 94 -7.47 14.54 -7.48
C GLY A 94 -8.09 13.64 -8.55
N GLY A 95 -9.42 13.53 -8.57
CA GLY A 95 -10.17 12.77 -9.57
C GLY A 95 -10.52 13.55 -10.85
N GLN A 96 -10.17 14.84 -10.94
CA GLN A 96 -10.69 15.80 -11.92
C GLN A 96 -10.38 15.46 -13.38
N TYR A 97 -9.26 14.79 -13.66
CA TYR A 97 -8.90 14.40 -15.03
C TYR A 97 -9.62 13.12 -15.46
N LEU A 98 -9.71 12.16 -14.55
CA LEU A 98 -10.29 10.85 -14.79
C LEU A 98 -11.82 10.91 -14.82
N VAL A 99 -12.45 11.70 -13.95
CA VAL A 99 -13.92 11.84 -13.92
C VAL A 99 -14.49 12.34 -15.26
N LYS A 100 -13.70 13.10 -16.04
CA LYS A 100 -14.07 13.59 -17.38
C LYS A 100 -14.11 12.50 -18.45
N GLN A 101 -13.62 11.29 -18.15
CA GLN A 101 -13.69 10.11 -19.00
C GLN A 101 -14.94 9.26 -18.73
N ASP A 102 -16.00 9.87 -18.16
CA ASP A 102 -17.26 9.22 -17.81
C ASP A 102 -17.09 8.00 -16.89
N ILE A 103 -16.18 8.13 -15.91
CA ILE A 103 -15.98 7.16 -14.83
C ILE A 103 -16.15 7.82 -13.47
N ILE A 104 -16.62 7.05 -12.48
CA ILE A 104 -16.61 7.50 -11.08
C ILE A 104 -15.24 7.21 -10.49
N VAL A 105 -14.65 8.21 -9.85
CA VAL A 105 -13.34 8.08 -9.19
C VAL A 105 -13.55 8.14 -7.69
N ILE A 106 -12.97 7.18 -6.96
CA ILE A 106 -13.02 7.11 -5.51
C ILE A 106 -11.61 7.02 -4.97
N THR A 107 -11.20 7.94 -4.08
CA THR A 107 -9.92 7.83 -3.36
C THR A 107 -10.17 7.47 -1.90
N VAL A 108 -9.35 6.59 -1.34
CA VAL A 108 -9.65 5.93 -0.05
C VAL A 108 -8.49 6.08 0.92
N ASN A 109 -8.79 6.57 2.13
CA ASN A 109 -7.87 6.48 3.27
C ASN A 109 -7.98 5.08 3.89
N TYR A 110 -6.89 4.57 4.43
CA TYR A 110 -6.86 3.37 5.26
C TYR A 110 -5.80 3.56 6.35
N ARG A 111 -5.89 2.82 7.48
CA ARG A 111 -4.91 2.99 8.56
C ARG A 111 -3.49 2.66 8.09
N GLN A 112 -2.55 3.45 8.59
CA GLN A 112 -1.11 3.39 8.29
C GLN A 112 -0.30 3.19 9.58
N GLY A 113 1.01 2.96 9.44
CA GLY A 113 1.97 2.85 10.54
C GLY A 113 1.55 1.78 11.55
N ALA A 114 1.70 2.08 12.84
CA ALA A 114 1.34 1.15 13.91
C ALA A 114 -0.15 0.75 13.87
N TYR A 115 -1.03 1.68 13.52
CA TYR A 115 -2.47 1.45 13.50
C TYR A 115 -2.95 0.55 12.36
N GLY A 116 -2.21 0.54 11.25
CA GLY A 116 -2.53 -0.29 10.09
C GLY A 116 -1.76 -1.61 10.03
N PHE A 117 -0.52 -1.64 10.54
CA PHE A 117 0.44 -2.67 10.15
C PHE A 117 1.25 -3.26 11.32
N LEU A 118 0.82 -3.04 12.57
CA LEU A 118 1.25 -3.93 13.65
C LEU A 118 0.79 -5.37 13.37
N CYS A 119 1.76 -6.27 13.27
CA CYS A 119 1.51 -7.69 13.04
C CYS A 119 1.95 -8.50 14.26
N LEU A 120 0.98 -8.83 15.11
CA LEU A 120 1.24 -9.42 16.41
C LEU A 120 0.76 -10.85 16.45
N ASN A 121 1.35 -11.64 17.34
CA ASN A 121 0.85 -12.96 17.71
C ASN A 121 -0.33 -12.82 18.70
N ASP A 122 -1.26 -11.89 18.42
CA ASP A 122 -2.39 -11.55 19.27
C ASP A 122 -3.69 -11.61 18.45
N ARG A 123 -4.70 -12.24 19.04
CA ARG A 123 -6.00 -12.46 18.42
C ARG A 123 -6.76 -11.17 18.08
N ASN A 124 -6.49 -10.08 18.79
CA ASN A 124 -7.15 -8.79 18.61
C ASN A 124 -6.41 -7.86 17.63
N VAL A 125 -5.17 -8.20 17.27
CA VAL A 125 -4.30 -7.43 16.36
C VAL A 125 -3.52 -8.41 15.48
N THR A 126 -4.23 -9.00 14.52
CA THR A 126 -3.70 -10.11 13.72
C THR A 126 -2.73 -9.69 12.61
N GLY A 127 -2.59 -8.38 12.34
CA GLY A 127 -1.80 -7.84 11.22
C GLY A 127 -2.65 -7.33 10.06
N ASN A 128 -2.03 -6.62 9.12
CA ASN A 128 -2.63 -6.16 7.86
C ASN A 128 -3.96 -5.42 8.04
N GLN A 129 -4.10 -4.63 9.09
CA GLN A 129 -5.34 -3.94 9.40
C GLN A 129 -5.66 -2.85 8.37
N GLY A 130 -4.65 -2.16 7.83
CA GLY A 130 -4.84 -1.23 6.71
C GLY A 130 -5.45 -1.94 5.48
N MET A 131 -5.00 -3.16 5.17
CA MET A 131 -5.58 -3.97 4.07
C MET A 131 -7.03 -4.38 4.34
N LYS A 132 -7.35 -4.72 5.60
CA LYS A 132 -8.72 -5.01 6.03
C LYS A 132 -9.61 -3.77 5.94
N ASP A 133 -9.06 -2.58 6.21
CA ASP A 133 -9.79 -1.33 6.03
C ASP A 133 -10.12 -1.07 4.56
N GLN A 134 -9.23 -1.44 3.63
CA GLN A 134 -9.50 -1.38 2.19
C GLN A 134 -10.63 -2.35 1.79
N ILE A 135 -10.73 -3.54 2.40
CA ILE A 135 -11.88 -4.44 2.20
C ILE A 135 -13.18 -3.79 2.67
N GLU A 136 -13.18 -3.14 3.84
CA GLU A 136 -14.38 -2.45 4.33
C GLU A 136 -14.78 -1.27 3.43
N ALA A 137 -13.80 -0.53 2.89
CA ALA A 137 -14.09 0.50 1.89
C ALA A 137 -14.74 -0.09 0.63
N LEU A 138 -14.21 -1.21 0.12
CA LEU A 138 -14.77 -1.89 -1.05
C LEU A 138 -16.18 -2.45 -0.77
N ARG A 139 -16.44 -2.98 0.42
CA ARG A 139 -17.78 -3.41 0.86
C ARG A 139 -18.75 -2.24 0.89
N TRP A 140 -18.32 -1.10 1.45
CA TRP A 140 -19.11 0.12 1.46
C TRP A 140 -19.43 0.60 0.05
N ILE A 141 -18.43 0.63 -0.83
CA ILE A 141 -18.60 1.04 -2.24
C ILE A 141 -19.61 0.11 -2.92
N LYS A 142 -19.45 -1.20 -2.81
CA LYS A 142 -20.38 -2.18 -3.39
C LYS A 142 -21.81 -2.00 -2.91
N LYS A 143 -22.01 -1.58 -1.66
CA LYS A 143 -23.33 -1.36 -1.05
C LYS A 143 -23.96 -0.03 -1.44
N HIS A 144 -23.17 1.02 -1.65
CA HIS A 144 -23.68 2.40 -1.72
C HIS A 144 -23.48 3.09 -3.07
N ILE A 145 -22.59 2.61 -3.93
CA ILE A 145 -22.16 3.37 -5.11
C ILE A 145 -23.26 3.54 -6.18
N ALA A 146 -24.28 2.68 -6.17
CA ALA A 146 -25.46 2.84 -7.02
C ALA A 146 -26.20 4.16 -6.75
N ASN A 147 -26.15 4.69 -5.52
CA ASN A 147 -26.74 6.00 -5.17
C ASN A 147 -25.98 7.17 -5.82
N PHE A 148 -24.74 6.93 -6.25
CA PHE A 148 -23.92 7.87 -7.01
C PHE A 148 -23.95 7.55 -8.51
N SER A 149 -24.87 6.69 -8.96
CA SER A 149 -24.97 6.20 -10.33
C SER A 149 -23.72 5.43 -10.80
N GLY A 150 -23.03 4.76 -9.89
CA GLY A 150 -21.97 3.81 -10.22
C GLY A 150 -22.49 2.39 -10.36
N ASP A 151 -21.93 1.63 -11.29
CA ASP A 151 -22.24 0.21 -11.49
C ASP A 151 -21.40 -0.64 -10.52
N PRO A 152 -21.99 -1.22 -9.46
CA PRO A 152 -21.24 -2.05 -8.51
C PRO A 152 -20.66 -3.32 -9.16
N LYS A 153 -21.03 -3.68 -10.39
CA LYS A 153 -20.47 -4.81 -11.15
C LYS A 153 -19.27 -4.43 -12.03
N LYS A 154 -18.89 -3.14 -12.07
CA LYS A 154 -17.77 -2.61 -12.86
C LYS A 154 -16.80 -1.82 -11.99
N VAL A 155 -16.27 -2.48 -10.97
CA VAL A 155 -15.29 -1.90 -10.04
C VAL A 155 -13.87 -2.29 -10.46
N THR A 156 -13.03 -1.28 -10.64
CA THR A 156 -11.58 -1.41 -10.85
C THR A 156 -10.88 -0.88 -9.61
N ILE A 157 -9.99 -1.68 -9.02
CA ILE A 157 -9.08 -1.19 -7.98
C ILE A 157 -7.75 -0.78 -8.61
N ALA A 158 -7.15 0.28 -8.11
CA ALA A 158 -5.89 0.81 -8.60
C ALA A 158 -5.07 1.40 -7.45
N GLY A 159 -3.76 1.38 -7.60
CA GLY A 159 -2.85 1.99 -6.63
C GLY A 159 -1.44 2.07 -7.16
N GLU A 160 -0.64 2.92 -6.51
CA GLU A 160 0.76 3.17 -6.83
C GLU A 160 1.68 2.82 -5.66
N SER A 161 2.91 2.40 -5.96
CA SER A 161 3.91 2.02 -4.96
C SER A 161 3.36 0.95 -3.99
N TYR A 162 3.43 1.19 -2.69
CA TYR A 162 2.84 0.33 -1.66
C TYR A 162 1.31 0.18 -1.80
N GLY A 163 0.62 1.19 -2.34
CA GLY A 163 -0.80 1.08 -2.72
C GLY A 163 -1.00 0.10 -3.87
N GLY A 164 -0.10 0.12 -4.86
CA GLY A 164 -0.03 -0.84 -5.96
C GLY A 164 0.24 -2.26 -5.46
N GLY A 165 1.20 -2.44 -4.56
CA GLY A 165 1.44 -3.74 -3.92
C GLY A 165 0.28 -4.20 -3.03
N GLY A 166 -0.46 -3.28 -2.41
CA GLY A 166 -1.73 -3.58 -1.76
C GLY A 166 -2.78 -4.11 -2.74
N VAL A 167 -2.93 -3.46 -3.91
CA VAL A 167 -3.79 -3.94 -5.01
C VAL A 167 -3.37 -5.31 -5.52
N ASP A 168 -2.07 -5.54 -5.68
CA ASP A 168 -1.54 -6.86 -6.05
C ASP A 168 -1.90 -7.91 -4.99
N LEU A 169 -1.76 -7.61 -3.68
CA LEU A 169 -2.16 -8.53 -2.62
C LEU A 169 -3.68 -8.80 -2.58
N HIS A 170 -4.52 -7.83 -2.95
CA HIS A 170 -5.98 -8.05 -3.05
C HIS A 170 -6.35 -9.15 -4.05
N LEU A 171 -5.51 -9.42 -5.06
CA LEU A 171 -5.72 -10.55 -5.97
C LEU A 171 -5.63 -11.91 -5.25
N TYR A 172 -4.93 -11.97 -4.12
CA TYR A 172 -4.67 -13.18 -3.34
C TYR A 172 -5.41 -13.25 -1.99
N SER A 173 -6.04 -12.16 -1.57
CA SER A 173 -6.84 -12.05 -0.34
C SER A 173 -7.79 -13.23 -0.11
N LYS A 174 -8.02 -13.62 1.15
CA LYS A 174 -9.04 -14.63 1.51
C LYS A 174 -10.47 -14.10 1.62
N TYR A 175 -10.65 -12.78 1.52
CA TYR A 175 -11.97 -12.15 1.54
C TYR A 175 -12.72 -12.37 0.23
N GLU A 176 -13.97 -11.93 0.16
CA GLU A 176 -14.76 -11.99 -1.06
C GLU A 176 -14.18 -11.08 -2.17
N THR A 177 -14.47 -11.42 -3.42
CA THR A 177 -14.04 -10.63 -4.58
C THR A 177 -14.98 -9.43 -4.77
N LEU A 178 -14.45 -8.22 -4.56
CA LEU A 178 -15.24 -6.97 -4.60
C LEU A 178 -14.96 -6.11 -5.86
N PHE A 179 -14.12 -6.59 -6.77
CA PHE A 179 -13.68 -5.89 -7.97
C PHE A 179 -13.58 -6.86 -9.17
N GLN A 180 -13.46 -6.32 -10.37
CA GLN A 180 -13.37 -7.09 -11.62
C GLN A 180 -12.08 -6.78 -12.39
N LYS A 181 -11.41 -5.66 -12.07
CA LYS A 181 -10.17 -5.24 -12.68
C LYS A 181 -9.20 -4.70 -11.64
N ALA A 182 -7.91 -4.83 -11.90
CA ALA A 182 -6.85 -4.31 -11.05
C ALA A 182 -5.84 -3.54 -11.91
N ILE A 183 -5.37 -2.38 -11.42
CA ILE A 183 -4.27 -1.60 -12.02
C ILE A 183 -3.19 -1.44 -10.95
N VAL A 184 -2.02 -2.02 -11.21
CA VAL A 184 -0.89 -2.05 -10.30
C VAL A 184 0.20 -1.15 -10.87
N GLN A 185 0.44 0.00 -10.26
CA GLN A 185 1.44 0.96 -10.71
C GLN A 185 2.66 0.90 -9.79
N SER A 186 3.81 0.51 -10.33
CA SER A 186 5.08 0.53 -9.61
C SER A 186 5.02 -0.17 -8.23
N GLY A 187 4.39 -1.34 -8.16
CA GLY A 187 4.24 -2.08 -6.91
C GLY A 187 4.06 -3.57 -7.13
N SER A 188 4.72 -4.41 -6.33
CA SER A 188 4.57 -5.86 -6.40
C SER A 188 4.78 -6.47 -5.03
N ILE A 189 4.00 -7.50 -4.69
CA ILE A 189 4.19 -8.23 -3.42
C ILE A 189 5.44 -9.12 -3.39
N PHE A 190 6.11 -9.33 -4.52
CA PHE A 190 7.21 -10.30 -4.64
C PHE A 190 8.60 -9.70 -4.47
N VAL A 191 8.79 -8.41 -4.77
CA VAL A 191 10.17 -7.85 -4.86
C VAL A 191 10.25 -6.39 -4.43
N THR A 192 9.16 -5.72 -4.07
CA THR A 192 9.28 -4.43 -3.39
C THR A 192 9.92 -4.64 -2.03
N GLU A 193 11.22 -4.33 -1.92
CA GLU A 193 12.00 -4.44 -0.69
C GLU A 193 11.19 -3.82 0.46
N GLY A 194 10.95 -4.61 1.50
CA GLY A 194 10.20 -4.17 2.68
C GLY A 194 8.68 -4.15 2.55
N ILE A 195 8.06 -4.55 1.43
CA ILE A 195 6.60 -4.57 1.33
C ILE A 195 5.96 -5.68 2.16
N PHE A 196 6.58 -6.87 2.17
CA PHE A 196 6.18 -8.02 2.96
C PHE A 196 7.32 -8.41 3.89
N ILE A 197 7.08 -8.40 5.19
CA ILE A 197 8.11 -8.56 6.21
C ILE A 197 7.82 -9.70 7.18
N LYS A 198 8.88 -10.16 7.84
CA LYS A 198 8.75 -10.99 9.04
C LYS A 198 8.16 -10.14 10.18
N PRO A 199 7.07 -10.59 10.84
CA PRO A 199 6.50 -9.86 11.96
C PRO A 199 7.47 -9.68 13.14
N ASP A 200 7.48 -8.49 13.73
CA ASP A 200 8.05 -8.24 15.07
C ASP A 200 6.94 -8.33 16.12
N TYR A 201 6.81 -9.50 16.74
CA TYR A 201 5.74 -9.76 17.71
C TYR A 201 5.87 -8.93 19.01
N ASP A 202 7.03 -8.34 19.26
CA ASP A 202 7.29 -7.45 20.40
C ASP A 202 7.14 -5.97 20.04
N ALA A 203 6.78 -5.63 18.80
CA ALA A 203 6.70 -4.24 18.34
C ALA A 203 5.84 -3.35 19.25
N ALA A 204 4.67 -3.84 19.69
CA ALA A 204 3.81 -3.09 20.61
C ALA A 204 4.51 -2.82 21.97
N ILE A 205 5.23 -3.80 22.51
CA ILE A 205 5.96 -3.64 23.79
C ILE A 205 7.10 -2.64 23.62
N LYS A 206 7.87 -2.74 22.53
CA LYS A 206 8.96 -1.82 22.20
C LYS A 206 8.45 -0.37 22.06
N LEU A 207 7.34 -0.16 21.37
CA LEU A 207 6.70 1.16 21.24
C LEU A 207 6.23 1.70 22.59
N ALA A 208 5.55 0.90 23.38
CA ALA A 208 5.09 1.32 24.71
C ALA A 208 6.26 1.70 25.63
N LYS A 209 7.36 0.92 25.61
CA LYS A 209 8.58 1.23 26.36
C LYS A 209 9.25 2.52 25.88
N TYR A 210 9.32 2.74 24.57
CA TYR A 210 9.85 3.98 24.00
C TYR A 210 9.06 5.21 24.46
N LEU A 211 7.74 5.08 24.58
CA LEU A 211 6.86 6.13 25.14
C LEU A 211 6.87 6.21 26.68
N GLY A 212 7.82 5.55 27.35
CA GLY A 212 8.01 5.64 28.81
C GLY A 212 7.13 4.70 29.64
N HIS A 213 6.44 3.74 29.02
CA HIS A 213 5.61 2.78 29.75
C HIS A 213 6.34 1.45 29.98
N ASN A 214 6.57 1.09 31.24
CA ASN A 214 7.15 -0.21 31.58
C ASN A 214 6.08 -1.32 31.52
N VAL A 215 5.94 -1.94 30.34
CA VAL A 215 5.01 -3.05 30.09
C VAL A 215 5.75 -4.31 29.65
N THR A 216 5.23 -5.46 30.03
CA THR A 216 5.83 -6.79 29.73
C THR A 216 4.94 -7.68 28.88
N THR A 217 3.71 -7.27 28.57
CA THR A 217 2.77 -8.06 27.76
C THR A 217 2.16 -7.23 26.65
N THR A 218 1.89 -7.87 25.51
CA THR A 218 1.27 -7.25 24.34
C THR A 218 -0.08 -6.61 24.69
N SER A 219 -0.90 -7.28 25.50
CA SER A 219 -2.21 -6.73 25.92
C SER A 219 -2.05 -5.42 26.72
N LYS A 220 -1.10 -5.33 27.66
CA LYS A 220 -0.83 -4.10 28.41
C LYS A 220 -0.27 -3.01 27.49
N ALA A 221 0.63 -3.37 26.58
CA ALA A 221 1.20 -2.45 25.59
C ALA A 221 0.11 -1.85 24.69
N LEU A 222 -0.78 -2.66 24.13
CA LEU A 222 -1.88 -2.18 23.29
C LEU A 222 -2.82 -1.24 24.04
N LYS A 223 -3.11 -1.50 25.31
CA LYS A 223 -3.97 -0.61 26.14
C LYS A 223 -3.35 0.77 26.36
N VAL A 224 -2.03 0.86 26.56
CA VAL A 224 -1.36 2.16 26.72
C VAL A 224 -1.25 2.88 25.39
N LEU A 225 -0.87 2.17 24.32
CA LEU A 225 -0.76 2.76 22.97
C LEU A 225 -2.11 3.25 22.43
N ALA A 226 -3.22 2.59 22.78
CA ALA A 226 -4.56 3.02 22.39
C ALA A 226 -4.96 4.38 23.01
N LYS A 227 -4.38 4.73 24.16
CA LYS A 227 -4.63 5.99 24.88
C LYS A 227 -3.60 7.08 24.58
N ALA A 228 -2.46 6.71 24.00
CA ALA A 228 -1.41 7.64 23.61
C ALA A 228 -1.87 8.54 22.45
N LYS A 229 -1.24 9.70 22.31
CA LYS A 229 -1.48 10.59 21.17
C LYS A 229 -1.07 9.87 19.88
N PRO A 230 -1.93 9.78 18.85
CA PRO A 230 -1.65 8.91 17.71
C PRO A 230 -0.39 9.23 16.92
N VAL A 231 -0.05 10.51 16.78
CA VAL A 231 1.19 10.94 16.13
C VAL A 231 2.43 10.49 16.92
N ASP A 232 2.38 10.47 18.26
CA ASP A 232 3.53 10.06 19.07
C ASP A 232 3.82 8.56 18.93
N VAL A 233 2.77 7.75 18.75
CA VAL A 233 2.92 6.30 18.48
C VAL A 233 3.63 6.07 17.15
N ASN A 234 3.26 6.80 16.09
CA ASN A 234 3.93 6.66 14.80
C ASN A 234 5.31 7.34 14.80
N ALA A 235 5.53 8.42 15.54
CA ALA A 235 6.86 8.97 15.76
C ALA A 235 7.79 7.93 16.42
N ALA A 236 7.30 7.19 17.41
CA ALA A 236 8.03 6.10 18.05
C ALA A 236 8.39 4.99 17.04
N THR A 237 7.49 4.62 16.12
CA THR A 237 7.83 3.64 15.07
C THR A 237 8.99 4.12 14.20
N ARG A 238 8.99 5.39 13.81
CA ARG A 238 10.05 5.99 12.99
C ARG A 238 11.38 6.07 13.75
N ASN A 239 11.36 6.52 15.00
CA ASN A 239 12.56 6.68 15.81
C ASN A 239 13.22 5.35 16.20
N LEU A 240 12.43 4.26 16.24
CA LEU A 240 12.93 2.90 16.42
C LEU A 240 13.33 2.24 15.09
N SER A 241 13.24 2.95 13.96
CA SER A 241 13.48 2.42 12.61
C SER A 241 12.67 1.15 12.33
N MET A 242 11.44 1.08 12.86
CA MET A 242 10.55 -0.06 12.64
C MET A 242 9.96 -0.01 11.24
N ILE A 243 10.13 -1.09 10.49
CA ILE A 243 9.41 -1.31 9.24
C ILE A 243 8.13 -2.04 9.60
N LEU A 244 6.97 -1.39 9.39
CA LEU A 244 5.65 -1.95 9.65
C LEU A 244 4.85 -1.99 8.35
N THR A 245 4.86 -3.14 7.69
CA THR A 245 4.24 -3.34 6.37
C THR A 245 3.45 -4.65 6.34
N LEU A 246 3.21 -5.24 5.17
CA LEU A 246 2.43 -6.46 5.03
C LEU A 246 3.15 -7.61 5.73
N CYS A 247 2.37 -8.50 6.34
CA CYS A 247 2.93 -9.63 7.05
C CYS A 247 2.12 -10.91 6.84
N LYS A 248 2.75 -12.04 7.13
CA LYS A 248 2.06 -13.32 7.24
C LYS A 248 1.30 -13.36 8.57
N GLU A 249 -0.03 -13.36 8.50
CA GLU A 249 -0.85 -13.38 9.71
C GLU A 249 -0.91 -14.79 10.31
N LYS A 250 -0.91 -14.84 11.64
CA LYS A 250 -1.25 -16.06 12.37
C LYS A 250 -2.74 -16.34 12.29
N LYS A 251 -3.09 -17.61 12.10
CA LYS A 251 -4.48 -18.08 12.11
C LYS A 251 -5.00 -18.16 13.55
N PHE A 252 -6.20 -17.62 13.75
CA PHE A 252 -6.97 -17.79 14.98
C PHE A 252 -8.38 -18.29 14.64
N LYS A 253 -8.91 -19.23 15.44
CA LYS A 253 -10.25 -19.80 15.20
C LYS A 253 -11.31 -18.69 15.20
N GLY A 254 -12.12 -18.63 14.15
CA GLY A 254 -13.22 -17.66 14.01
C GLY A 254 -12.80 -16.24 13.63
N ILE A 255 -11.53 -16.00 13.28
CA ILE A 255 -11.06 -14.68 12.87
C ILE A 255 -10.62 -14.70 11.42
N PRO A 256 -11.18 -13.81 10.58
CA PRO A 256 -10.76 -13.71 9.20
C PRO A 256 -9.36 -13.07 9.12
N ASN A 257 -8.51 -13.69 8.33
CA ASN A 257 -7.19 -13.17 7.97
C ASN A 257 -7.22 -12.73 6.51
N PHE A 258 -6.44 -11.70 6.19
CA PHE A 258 -6.22 -11.26 4.82
C PHE A 258 -5.31 -12.25 4.07
N VAL A 259 -4.14 -12.55 4.66
CA VAL A 259 -3.13 -13.44 4.11
C VAL A 259 -2.46 -14.24 5.23
N THR A 260 -2.28 -15.55 5.01
CA THR A 260 -1.68 -16.45 6.03
C THR A 260 -0.58 -17.33 5.45
N ASP A 261 -0.13 -17.01 4.24
CA ASP A 261 0.92 -17.75 3.57
C ASP A 261 2.02 -16.79 3.13
N ASP A 262 3.15 -17.35 2.75
CA ASP A 262 4.24 -16.62 2.14
C ASP A 262 3.82 -16.06 0.76
N PRO A 263 4.20 -14.82 0.39
CA PRO A 263 3.89 -14.23 -0.91
C PRO A 263 4.18 -15.16 -2.09
N PHE A 264 5.32 -15.85 -2.07
CA PHE A 264 5.74 -16.74 -3.15
C PHE A 264 4.86 -18.00 -3.30
N HIS A 265 4.08 -18.34 -2.27
CA HIS A 265 3.15 -19.47 -2.28
C HIS A 265 1.68 -19.07 -2.45
N LEU A 266 1.38 -17.78 -2.60
CA LEU A 266 0.00 -17.32 -2.76
C LEU A 266 -0.60 -17.82 -4.07
N ASN A 267 -1.79 -18.43 -3.95
CA ASN A 267 -2.52 -19.00 -5.07
C ASN A 267 -4.02 -18.71 -4.90
N LYS A 268 -4.63 -18.09 -5.91
CA LYS A 268 -6.04 -17.69 -5.93
C LYS A 268 -6.63 -17.72 -7.35
N PRO A 269 -6.51 -18.85 -8.08
CA PRO A 269 -6.90 -18.93 -9.48
C PRO A 269 -8.37 -18.56 -9.71
N GLU A 270 -9.26 -18.89 -8.77
CA GLU A 270 -10.69 -18.58 -8.84
C GLU A 270 -11.03 -17.07 -8.81
N ARG A 271 -10.11 -16.23 -8.31
CA ARG A 271 -10.22 -14.76 -8.41
C ARG A 271 -9.47 -14.25 -9.63
N ILE A 272 -8.21 -14.69 -9.79
CA ILE A 272 -7.32 -14.18 -10.83
C ILE A 272 -7.90 -14.46 -12.22
N ASN A 273 -8.42 -15.67 -12.47
CA ASN A 273 -8.98 -16.03 -13.78
C ASN A 273 -10.23 -15.24 -14.20
N ARG A 274 -10.85 -14.50 -13.28
CA ARG A 274 -11.99 -13.61 -13.54
C ARG A 274 -11.61 -12.13 -13.57
N THR A 275 -10.34 -11.81 -13.31
CA THR A 275 -9.86 -10.44 -13.15
C THR A 275 -8.99 -10.05 -14.35
N SER A 276 -9.28 -8.90 -14.97
CA SER A 276 -8.35 -8.29 -15.93
C SER A 276 -7.37 -7.40 -15.17
N ILE A 277 -6.08 -7.60 -15.39
CA ILE A 277 -5.03 -6.97 -14.60
C ILE A 277 -4.15 -6.14 -15.53
N MET A 278 -3.88 -4.90 -15.15
CA MET A 278 -2.86 -4.06 -15.74
C MET A 278 -1.77 -3.85 -14.71
N ILE A 279 -0.51 -4.01 -15.10
CA ILE A 279 0.64 -3.80 -14.22
C ILE A 279 1.75 -3.09 -15.00
N GLY A 280 2.46 -2.20 -14.34
CA GLY A 280 3.62 -1.57 -14.96
C GLY A 280 4.46 -0.83 -13.94
N TYR A 281 5.57 -0.31 -14.44
CA TYR A 281 6.59 0.39 -13.68
C TYR A 281 7.20 1.50 -14.54
N THR A 282 7.98 2.40 -13.95
CA THR A 282 8.67 3.45 -14.69
C THR A 282 9.99 2.95 -15.26
N SER A 283 10.51 3.58 -16.32
CA SER A 283 11.81 3.19 -16.89
C SER A 283 12.99 3.46 -15.94
N GLN A 284 12.79 4.22 -14.87
CA GLN A 284 13.81 4.61 -13.89
C GLN A 284 13.19 4.82 -12.49
N GLU A 285 12.75 3.74 -11.84
CA GLU A 285 12.02 3.81 -10.55
C GLU A 285 12.84 4.44 -9.42
N MET A 286 14.16 4.23 -9.45
CA MET A 286 15.08 4.68 -8.40
C MET A 286 15.96 5.84 -8.87
N LEU A 287 15.52 6.60 -9.87
CA LEU A 287 16.30 7.71 -10.44
C LEU A 287 16.68 8.75 -9.40
N TYR A 288 15.76 9.03 -8.47
CA TYR A 288 15.91 10.06 -7.44
C TYR A 288 17.07 9.79 -6.46
N GLU A 289 17.54 8.54 -6.36
CA GLU A 289 18.69 8.15 -5.53
C GLU A 289 20.01 8.68 -6.12
N PHE A 290 20.09 8.77 -7.45
CA PHE A 290 21.33 9.08 -8.17
C PHE A 290 21.29 10.40 -8.92
N VAL A 291 20.13 10.86 -9.38
CA VAL A 291 20.05 12.04 -10.24
C VAL A 291 20.47 13.32 -9.52
N ASN A 292 21.22 14.18 -10.21
CA ASN A 292 21.70 15.48 -9.72
C ASN A 292 22.53 15.40 -8.43
N LYS A 293 23.12 14.25 -8.09
CA LYS A 293 24.04 14.13 -6.96
C LYS A 293 25.44 14.59 -7.35
N SER A 294 26.16 15.23 -6.43
CA SER A 294 27.57 15.62 -6.63
C SER A 294 28.50 14.40 -6.62
N GLN A 295 29.68 14.51 -7.23
CA GLN A 295 30.73 13.46 -7.19
C GLN A 295 30.99 12.93 -5.76
N SER A 296 31.05 13.81 -4.75
CA SER A 296 31.26 13.43 -3.34
C SER A 296 30.22 12.44 -2.79
N VAL A 297 28.99 12.46 -3.30
CA VAL A 297 27.95 11.49 -2.90
C VAL A 297 28.27 10.11 -3.44
N TYR A 298 28.72 10.02 -4.70
CA TYR A 298 29.15 8.76 -5.32
C TYR A 298 30.41 8.20 -4.66
N ASP A 299 31.37 9.06 -4.32
CA ASP A 299 32.58 8.64 -3.63
C ASP A 299 32.27 8.00 -2.26
N LYS A 300 31.25 8.52 -1.56
CA LYS A 300 30.75 7.97 -0.29
C LYS A 300 29.91 6.70 -0.48
N LEU A 301 29.26 6.53 -1.63
CA LEU A 301 28.46 5.34 -1.93
C LEU A 301 29.32 4.08 -2.01
N GLY A 302 30.56 4.21 -2.50
CA GLY A 302 31.48 3.08 -2.66
C GLY A 302 30.93 2.04 -3.64
N ASN A 303 30.78 0.78 -3.19
CA ASN A 303 30.14 -0.28 -3.96
C ASN A 303 28.66 -0.45 -3.52
N PRO A 304 27.68 0.05 -4.29
CA PRO A 304 26.26 -0.09 -3.95
C PRO A 304 25.69 -1.49 -4.22
N PHE A 305 26.38 -2.32 -5.00
CA PHE A 305 25.90 -3.64 -5.42
C PHE A 305 25.95 -4.64 -4.26
N LEU A 306 27.07 -4.70 -3.53
CA LEU A 306 27.25 -5.67 -2.45
C LEU A 306 26.23 -5.50 -1.30
N PRO A 307 25.98 -4.28 -0.77
CA PRO A 307 24.96 -4.08 0.25
C PRO A 307 23.57 -4.50 -0.20
N GLN A 308 23.18 -4.20 -1.45
CA GLN A 308 21.86 -4.58 -1.97
C GLN A 308 21.71 -6.10 -2.07
N LEU A 309 22.74 -6.79 -2.55
CA LEU A 309 22.74 -8.26 -2.61
C LEU A 309 22.69 -8.88 -1.22
N SER A 310 23.43 -8.32 -0.26
CA SER A 310 23.45 -8.81 1.13
C SER A 310 22.09 -8.67 1.83
N LYS A 311 21.30 -7.65 1.45
CA LYS A 311 19.92 -7.48 1.94
C LYS A 311 18.94 -8.43 1.27
N THR A 312 19.16 -8.75 0.00
CA THR A 312 18.23 -9.52 -0.84
C THR A 312 18.43 -11.04 -0.67
N PHE A 313 19.68 -11.48 -0.56
CA PHE A 313 20.05 -12.90 -0.60
C PHE A 313 20.79 -13.33 0.68
N ALA A 314 20.40 -14.49 1.20
CA ALA A 314 21.09 -15.15 2.30
C ALA A 314 22.21 -16.07 1.76
N LEU A 315 23.27 -15.47 1.21
CA LEU A 315 24.42 -16.19 0.63
C LEU A 315 25.72 -15.91 1.40
N PRO A 316 26.71 -16.82 1.32
CA PRO A 316 28.05 -16.58 1.85
C PRO A 316 28.70 -15.31 1.29
N LYS A 317 29.52 -14.63 2.10
CA LYS A 317 30.14 -13.34 1.74
C LYS A 317 30.95 -13.40 0.44
N ASN A 318 31.76 -14.43 0.26
CA ASN A 318 32.58 -14.62 -0.94
C ASN A 318 31.72 -14.80 -2.22
N GLU A 319 30.55 -15.42 -2.10
CA GLU A 319 29.60 -15.54 -3.20
C GLU A 319 28.93 -14.21 -3.51
N LEU A 320 28.53 -13.46 -2.48
CA LEU A 320 27.99 -12.10 -2.63
C LEU A 320 29.01 -11.14 -3.28
N GLU A 321 30.28 -11.21 -2.91
CA GLU A 321 31.36 -10.43 -3.51
C GLU A 321 31.56 -10.81 -4.99
N ARG A 322 31.54 -12.10 -5.33
CA ARG A 322 31.58 -12.57 -6.72
C ARG A 322 30.39 -12.06 -7.53
N LEU A 323 29.17 -12.18 -7.00
CA LEU A 323 27.95 -11.71 -7.66
C LEU A 323 27.96 -10.19 -7.83
N SER A 324 28.42 -9.46 -6.81
CA SER A 324 28.58 -8.00 -6.85
C SER A 324 29.44 -7.58 -8.04
N ASN A 325 30.58 -8.23 -8.26
CA ASN A 325 31.45 -7.94 -9.41
C ASN A 325 30.78 -8.25 -10.76
N ILE A 326 30.08 -9.38 -10.88
CA ILE A 326 29.35 -9.77 -12.10
C ILE A 326 28.26 -8.74 -12.43
N ILE A 327 27.48 -8.36 -11.43
CA ILE A 327 26.35 -7.45 -11.57
C ILE A 327 26.85 -6.03 -11.85
N GLN A 328 27.89 -5.58 -11.15
CA GLN A 328 28.53 -4.30 -11.44
C GLN A 328 29.00 -4.24 -12.89
N HIS A 329 29.65 -5.29 -13.39
CA HIS A 329 30.10 -5.34 -14.77
C HIS A 329 28.93 -5.33 -15.76
N PHE A 330 27.85 -6.08 -15.47
CA PHE A 330 26.65 -6.12 -16.31
C PHE A 330 25.99 -4.74 -16.45
N TYR A 331 25.80 -4.00 -15.35
CA TYR A 331 25.14 -2.70 -15.40
C TYR A 331 26.06 -1.58 -15.88
N LEU A 332 27.33 -1.55 -15.43
CA LEU A 332 28.22 -0.42 -15.71
C LEU A 332 29.12 -0.62 -16.93
N GLY A 333 29.25 -1.84 -17.46
CA GLY A 333 30.14 -2.13 -18.59
C GLY A 333 31.62 -1.79 -18.34
N GLY A 334 32.03 -1.72 -17.07
CA GLY A 334 33.38 -1.31 -16.66
C GLY A 334 33.56 0.20 -16.39
N LYS A 335 32.52 1.01 -16.58
CA LYS A 335 32.55 2.44 -16.17
C LYS A 335 32.72 2.57 -14.66
N ALA A 336 33.42 3.62 -14.23
CA ALA A 336 33.53 3.97 -12.82
C ALA A 336 32.19 4.50 -12.29
N ILE A 337 31.94 4.25 -11.01
CA ILE A 337 30.76 4.77 -10.32
C ILE A 337 30.90 6.29 -10.21
N GLY A 338 29.91 7.00 -10.70
CA GLY A 338 29.88 8.46 -10.70
C GLY A 338 28.64 9.02 -11.39
N PRO A 339 28.54 10.36 -11.52
CA PRO A 339 27.44 11.05 -12.18
C PRO A 339 27.14 10.52 -13.58
N ASP A 340 28.17 10.16 -14.35
CA ASP A 340 28.04 9.65 -15.72
C ASP A 340 27.40 8.25 -15.79
N THR A 341 27.29 7.54 -14.65
CA THR A 341 26.67 6.22 -14.52
C THR A 341 25.35 6.24 -13.75
N GLN A 342 24.78 7.41 -13.51
CA GLN A 342 23.57 7.57 -12.69
C GLN A 342 22.37 6.77 -13.21
N LEU A 343 22.22 6.63 -14.54
CA LEU A 343 21.12 5.89 -15.15
C LEU A 343 21.33 4.38 -15.03
N GLU A 344 22.56 3.90 -15.18
CA GLU A 344 22.91 2.49 -15.00
C GLU A 344 22.75 2.05 -13.53
N LEU A 345 23.17 2.89 -12.59
CA LEU A 345 22.95 2.67 -11.15
C LEU A 345 21.46 2.69 -10.79
N SER A 346 20.70 3.61 -11.40
CA SER A 346 19.25 3.67 -11.27
C SER A 346 18.58 2.42 -11.82
N ASN A 347 18.97 1.93 -13.00
CA ASN A 347 18.47 0.67 -13.57
C ASN A 347 18.72 -0.50 -12.62
N PHE A 348 19.95 -0.63 -12.11
CA PHE A 348 20.30 -1.66 -11.13
C PHE A 348 19.37 -1.64 -9.93
N LEU A 349 19.19 -0.49 -9.29
CA LEU A 349 18.37 -0.42 -8.09
C LEU A 349 16.87 -0.57 -8.41
N SER A 350 16.42 -0.07 -9.56
CA SER A 350 15.02 -0.20 -10.04
C SER A 350 14.64 -1.65 -10.30
N ASP A 351 15.56 -2.44 -10.84
CA ASP A 351 15.32 -3.87 -11.10
C ASP A 351 15.12 -4.65 -9.80
N PHE A 352 15.91 -4.35 -8.77
CA PHE A 352 15.74 -4.95 -7.44
C PHE A 352 14.53 -4.40 -6.69
N ALA A 353 14.23 -3.12 -6.82
CA ALA A 353 13.17 -2.49 -6.03
C ALA A 353 11.77 -2.79 -6.59
N ILE A 354 11.60 -2.83 -7.93
CA ILE A 354 10.26 -2.86 -8.55
C ILE A 354 10.21 -3.77 -9.78
N ASN A 355 11.08 -3.56 -10.78
CA ASN A 355 10.86 -4.09 -12.13
C ASN A 355 10.81 -5.62 -12.13
N TYR A 356 11.78 -6.29 -11.48
CA TYR A 356 11.79 -7.74 -11.39
C TYR A 356 10.55 -8.30 -10.69
N GLY A 357 10.02 -7.58 -9.69
CA GLY A 357 8.79 -7.98 -9.00
C GLY A 357 7.55 -7.83 -9.82
N ALA A 358 7.47 -6.77 -10.62
CA ALA A 358 6.38 -6.62 -11.57
C ALA A 358 6.40 -7.76 -12.60
N GLU A 359 7.57 -8.13 -13.14
CA GLU A 359 7.69 -9.29 -14.03
C GLU A 359 7.29 -10.60 -13.36
N TRP A 360 7.66 -10.79 -12.09
CA TRP A 360 7.24 -11.96 -11.31
C TRP A 360 5.73 -12.00 -11.12
N SER A 361 5.10 -10.88 -10.76
CA SER A 361 3.64 -10.74 -10.66
C SER A 361 2.96 -11.11 -11.98
N VAL A 362 3.46 -10.60 -13.12
CA VAL A 362 2.96 -10.94 -14.47
C VAL A 362 2.99 -12.45 -14.70
N ASN A 363 4.13 -13.09 -14.44
CA ASN A 363 4.27 -14.55 -14.58
C ASN A 363 3.27 -15.31 -13.69
N ARG A 364 3.04 -14.85 -12.45
CA ARG A 364 2.06 -15.43 -11.53
C ARG A 364 0.63 -15.26 -12.01
N TYR A 365 0.29 -14.12 -12.60
CA TYR A 365 -1.04 -13.88 -13.18
C TYR A 365 -1.31 -14.79 -14.37
N ILE A 366 -0.32 -14.93 -15.27
CA ILE A 366 -0.41 -15.82 -16.44
C ILE A 366 -0.55 -17.28 -16.00
N ALA A 367 0.28 -17.74 -15.05
CA ALA A 367 0.23 -19.11 -14.52
C ALA A 367 -1.13 -19.46 -13.90
N GLN A 368 -1.80 -18.47 -13.29
CA GLN A 368 -3.14 -18.62 -12.70
C GLN A 368 -4.27 -18.26 -13.67
N ARG A 369 -3.96 -18.12 -14.97
CA ARG A 369 -4.89 -17.90 -16.08
C ARG A 369 -5.73 -16.65 -15.92
N ALA A 370 -5.11 -15.53 -15.52
CA ALA A 370 -5.78 -14.24 -15.44
C ALA A 370 -6.60 -13.93 -16.69
N LYS A 371 -7.76 -13.29 -16.53
CA LYS A 371 -8.70 -13.03 -17.65
C LYS A 371 -8.01 -12.28 -18.79
N ALA A 372 -7.18 -11.30 -18.45
CA ALA A 372 -6.27 -10.60 -19.34
C ALA A 372 -5.17 -9.97 -18.49
N VAL A 373 -3.94 -9.90 -19.04
CA VAL A 373 -2.81 -9.20 -18.42
C VAL A 373 -2.29 -8.16 -19.41
N TYR A 374 -2.23 -6.90 -18.98
CA TYR A 374 -1.65 -5.80 -19.73
C TYR A 374 -0.40 -5.32 -18.99
N LYS A 375 0.73 -5.28 -19.66
CA LYS A 375 1.98 -4.78 -19.09
C LYS A 375 2.35 -3.45 -19.74
N TYR A 376 2.84 -2.49 -18.97
CA TYR A 376 3.40 -1.24 -19.50
C TYR A 376 4.72 -0.88 -18.82
N VAL A 377 5.52 -0.08 -19.52
CA VAL A 377 6.64 0.68 -18.95
C VAL A 377 6.36 2.15 -19.24
N PHE A 378 6.39 2.99 -18.21
CA PHE A 378 6.20 4.43 -18.35
C PHE A 378 7.56 5.11 -18.47
N SER A 379 7.82 5.77 -19.61
CA SER A 379 9.14 6.31 -19.95
C SER A 379 9.05 7.72 -20.57
N TYR A 380 8.08 8.52 -20.11
CA TYR A 380 7.91 9.89 -20.57
C TYR A 380 8.91 10.84 -19.92
#